data_AF-A0A316PK08-F1
#
_entry.id   AF-A0A316PK08-F1
#
_cell.length_a   1.000
_cell.length_b   1.000
_cell.length_c   1.000
_cell.angle_alpha   90.00
_cell.angle_beta   90.00
_cell.angle_gamma   90.00
#
_symmetry.space_group_name_H-M   'P 1'
#
loop_
_entity.id
_entity.type
_entity.pdbx_description
1 polymer ?
#
loop_
_entity_poly.entity_id
_entity_poly.type
_entity_poly.pdbx_seq_one_letter_code
_entity_poly.pdbx_strand_id
1 'polypeptide(L)'
;MIAMRPILEQDVLDLLNDGRFDGEVEGYVVMDGPNYLGHMLYRIDGDFVDVLDCGVQESALVDGGVRACVAAGENAGCCEFTVNMEDAALARWYGVFFPHSVQPVAIKALFSGCVH
;
A
#
# COMPACT_ATOMS: atom_id res chain seq x y z
N MET A 1 12.05 15.23 -6.40
CA MET A 1 11.38 14.22 -7.25
C MET A 1 11.04 13.06 -6.33
N ILE A 2 9.74 12.78 -6.18
CA ILE A 2 9.29 11.68 -5.34
C ILE A 2 9.52 10.36 -6.07
N ALA A 3 10.10 9.38 -5.37
CA ALA A 3 10.31 8.03 -5.87
C ALA A 3 9.83 6.99 -4.84
N MET A 4 9.13 5.97 -5.34
CA MET A 4 8.83 4.76 -4.56
C MET A 4 9.79 3.68 -5.01
N ARG A 5 10.49 3.06 -4.06
CA ARG A 5 11.47 2.02 -4.35
C ARG A 5 11.13 0.76 -3.56
N PRO A 6 11.11 -0.42 -4.20
CA PRO A 6 10.90 -1.66 -3.46
C PRO A 6 12.00 -1.82 -2.41
N ILE A 7 11.64 -2.36 -1.25
CA ILE A 7 12.58 -2.73 -0.20
C ILE A 7 13.20 -4.07 -0.61
N LEU A 8 14.48 -4.04 -0.98
CA LEU A 8 15.21 -5.25 -1.40
C LEU A 8 16.02 -5.84 -0.25
N GLU A 9 16.36 -5.01 0.74
CA GLU A 9 17.05 -5.42 1.95
C GLU A 9 16.07 -6.07 2.93
N GLN A 10 16.11 -7.41 3.02
CA GLN A 10 15.22 -8.18 3.90
C GLN A 10 15.31 -7.73 5.37
N ASP A 11 16.49 -7.40 5.88
CA ASP A 11 16.67 -6.93 7.27
C ASP A 11 15.86 -5.65 7.56
N VAL A 12 15.68 -4.77 6.56
CA VAL A 12 14.89 -3.55 6.70
C VAL A 12 13.41 -3.89 6.73
N LEU A 13 12.99 -4.82 5.87
CA LEU A 13 11.61 -5.28 5.82
C LEU A 13 11.20 -6.01 7.09
N ASP A 14 12.09 -6.85 7.63
CA ASP A 14 11.90 -7.56 8.90
C ASP A 14 11.84 -6.58 10.07
N LEU A 15 12.72 -5.56 10.08
CA LEU A 15 12.69 -4.50 11.08
C LEU A 15 11.38 -3.70 11.05
N LEU A 16 10.86 -3.41 9.86
CA LEU A 16 9.59 -2.69 9.72
C LEU A 16 8.41 -3.58 10.05
N ASN A 17 8.42 -4.85 9.65
CA ASN A 17 7.37 -5.79 10.01
C ASN A 17 7.35 -6.00 11.53
N ASP A 18 8.51 -6.19 12.17
CA ASP A 18 8.68 -6.43 13.62
C ASP A 18 7.76 -7.56 14.15
N GLY A 19 7.47 -8.55 13.29
CA GLY A 19 6.53 -9.64 13.59
C GLY A 19 5.07 -9.19 13.78
N ARG A 20 4.71 -7.97 13.36
CA ARG A 20 3.32 -7.45 13.43
C ARG A 20 2.38 -8.16 12.46
N PHE A 21 2.91 -8.63 11.32
CA PHE A 21 2.14 -9.28 10.28
C PHE A 21 2.66 -10.68 9.98
N ASP A 22 1.73 -11.63 9.88
CA ASP A 22 2.01 -13.00 9.48
C ASP A 22 2.23 -13.13 7.96
N GLY A 23 3.05 -14.10 7.56
CA GLY A 23 3.31 -14.43 6.15
C GLY A 23 4.44 -13.60 5.52
N GLU A 24 4.59 -13.74 4.21
CA GLU A 24 5.58 -12.99 3.43
C GLU A 24 5.08 -11.56 3.19
N VAL A 25 5.76 -10.60 3.81
CA VAL A 25 5.46 -9.17 3.68
C VAL A 25 6.45 -8.58 2.68
N GLU A 26 5.95 -7.71 1.81
CA GLU A 26 6.73 -6.88 0.91
C GLU A 26 6.55 -5.40 1.27
N GLY A 27 7.36 -4.51 0.67
CA GLY A 27 7.21 -3.09 0.96
C GLY A 27 7.94 -2.15 0.02
N TYR A 28 7.56 -0.88 0.13
CA TYR A 28 8.16 0.25 -0.58
C TYR A 28 8.69 1.28 0.41
N VAL A 29 9.81 1.91 0.09
CA VAL A 29 10.21 3.19 0.69
C VAL A 29 9.81 4.36 -0.21
N VAL A 30 9.25 5.39 0.40
CA VAL A 30 8.92 6.66 -0.26
C VAL A 30 10.02 7.66 0.04
N MET A 31 10.60 8.24 -1.02
CA MET A 31 11.72 9.17 -0.88
C MET A 31 11.56 10.41 -1.75
N ASP A 32 12.09 11.54 -1.29
CA ASP A 32 12.36 12.73 -2.12
C ASP A 32 13.87 12.95 -2.21
N GLY A 33 14.47 12.53 -3.32
CA GLY A 33 15.92 12.48 -3.46
C GLY A 33 16.54 11.57 -2.39
N PRO A 34 17.41 12.09 -1.50
CA PRO A 34 17.99 11.32 -0.39
C PRO A 34 17.10 11.28 0.87
N ASN A 35 16.00 12.03 0.90
CA ASN A 35 15.18 12.17 2.10
C ASN A 35 14.15 11.03 2.18
N TYR A 36 14.13 10.34 3.32
CA TYR A 36 13.10 9.36 3.64
C TYR A 36 11.78 10.07 4.03
N LEU A 37 10.68 9.67 3.38
CA LEU A 37 9.34 10.24 3.61
C LEU A 37 8.36 9.25 4.23
N GLY A 38 8.74 7.97 4.32
CA GLY A 38 7.90 6.91 4.87
C GLY A 38 8.08 5.60 4.13
N HIS A 39 7.22 4.64 4.47
CA HIS A 39 7.20 3.33 3.86
C HIS A 39 5.76 2.84 3.69
N MET A 40 5.59 1.81 2.87
CA MET A 40 4.37 1.04 2.75
C MET A 40 4.73 -0.44 2.94
N LEU A 41 3.93 -1.17 3.70
CA LEU A 41 4.00 -2.64 3.74
C LEU A 41 2.75 -3.22 3.09
N TYR A 42 2.92 -4.30 2.35
CA TYR A 42 1.81 -5.03 1.75
C TYR A 42 2.11 -6.52 1.72
N ARG A 43 1.09 -7.33 1.47
CA ARG A 43 1.20 -8.76 1.27
C ARG A 43 0.31 -9.18 0.11
N ILE A 44 0.76 -10.17 -0.64
CA ILE A 44 -0.06 -10.86 -1.64
C ILE A 44 -0.60 -12.14 -1.00
N ASP A 45 -1.93 -12.29 -0.98
CA ASP A 45 -2.61 -13.48 -0.48
C ASP A 45 -3.60 -13.99 -1.53
N GLY A 46 -3.16 -15.00 -2.29
CA GLY A 46 -3.94 -15.56 -3.40
C GLY A 46 -4.34 -14.51 -4.43
N ASP A 47 -5.64 -14.25 -4.53
CA ASP A 47 -6.23 -13.36 -5.54
C ASP A 47 -6.31 -11.89 -5.10
N PHE A 48 -5.88 -11.54 -3.89
CA PHE A 48 -5.92 -10.17 -3.39
C PHE A 48 -4.59 -9.71 -2.79
N VAL A 49 -4.39 -8.38 -2.81
CA VAL A 49 -3.27 -7.71 -2.15
C VAL A 49 -3.76 -6.93 -0.94
N ASP A 50 -3.15 -7.18 0.22
CA ASP A 50 -3.41 -6.47 1.47
C ASP A 50 -2.40 -5.35 1.65
N VAL A 51 -2.85 -4.09 1.73
CA VAL A 51 -1.99 -2.97 2.14
C VAL A 51 -2.03 -2.88 3.67
N LEU A 52 -0.91 -3.20 4.31
CA LEU A 52 -0.83 -3.52 5.73
C LEU A 52 -0.49 -2.32 6.62
N ASP A 53 0.45 -1.48 6.19
CA ASP A 53 1.02 -0.41 7.03
C ASP A 53 1.42 0.78 6.16
N CYS A 54 1.17 2.00 6.66
CA CYS A 54 1.54 3.24 6.01
C CYS A 54 2.34 4.15 6.96
N GLY A 55 3.67 4.12 6.82
CA GLY A 55 4.58 5.03 7.53
C GLY A 55 4.73 6.41 6.90
N VAL A 56 3.92 6.74 5.88
CA VAL A 56 4.02 8.00 5.15
C VAL A 56 3.24 9.10 5.88
N GLN A 57 3.92 10.20 6.23
CA GLN A 57 3.31 11.28 7.01
C GLN A 57 2.46 12.25 6.16
N GLU A 58 2.82 12.42 4.89
CA GLU A 58 2.12 13.34 3.99
C GLU A 58 0.94 12.66 3.31
N SER A 59 -0.28 13.12 3.60
CA SER A 59 -1.51 12.53 3.05
C SER A 59 -1.55 12.52 1.51
N ALA A 60 -0.88 13.48 0.86
CA ALA A 60 -0.78 13.54 -0.59
C ALA A 60 0.02 12.37 -1.20
N LEU A 61 0.89 11.74 -0.42
CA LEU A 61 1.74 10.63 -0.85
C LEU A 61 1.12 9.27 -0.53
N VAL A 62 0.16 9.21 0.40
CA VAL A 62 -0.55 7.97 0.78
C VAL A 62 -1.25 7.35 -0.43
N ASP A 63 -1.94 8.14 -1.26
CA ASP A 63 -2.61 7.63 -2.46
C ASP A 63 -1.63 6.97 -3.44
N GLY A 64 -0.49 7.62 -3.67
CA GLY A 64 0.56 7.03 -4.49
C GLY A 64 1.09 5.73 -3.89
N GLY A 65 1.34 5.70 -2.58
CA GLY A 65 1.82 4.51 -1.86
C GLY A 65 0.86 3.33 -1.96
N VAL A 66 -0.43 3.58 -1.73
CA VAL A 66 -1.48 2.55 -1.87
C VAL A 66 -1.54 2.05 -3.31
N ARG A 67 -1.58 2.95 -4.31
CA ARG A 67 -1.59 2.57 -5.73
C ARG A 67 -0.37 1.75 -6.13
N ALA A 68 0.80 2.03 -5.58
CA ALA A 68 2.00 1.24 -5.85
C ALA A 68 1.88 -0.18 -5.29
N CYS A 69 1.40 -0.34 -4.05
CA CYS A 69 1.14 -1.66 -3.47
C CYS A 69 0.10 -2.44 -4.29
N VAL A 70 -1.00 -1.78 -4.66
CA VAL A 70 -2.06 -2.43 -5.45
C VAL A 70 -1.57 -2.79 -6.86
N ALA A 71 -0.77 -1.94 -7.50
CA ALA A 71 -0.15 -2.25 -8.79
C ALA A 71 0.84 -3.44 -8.69
N ALA A 72 1.55 -3.58 -7.57
CA ALA A 72 2.39 -4.74 -7.32
C ALA A 72 1.55 -6.03 -7.28
N GLY A 73 0.43 -6.00 -6.54
CA GLY A 73 -0.54 -7.10 -6.53
C GLY A 73 -1.12 -7.41 -7.91
N GLU A 74 -1.52 -6.39 -8.67
CA GLU A 74 -2.03 -6.57 -10.05
C GLU A 74 -0.99 -7.26 -10.95
N ASN A 75 0.27 -6.85 -10.86
CA ASN A 75 1.37 -7.47 -11.61
C ASN A 75 1.64 -8.92 -11.16
N ALA A 76 1.34 -9.25 -9.91
CA ALA A 76 1.40 -10.62 -9.38
C ALA A 76 0.16 -11.47 -9.72
N GLY A 77 -0.88 -10.87 -10.30
CA GLY A 77 -2.10 -11.56 -10.74
C GLY A 77 -3.32 -11.36 -9.84
N CYS A 78 -3.22 -10.53 -8.79
CA CYS A 78 -4.37 -10.21 -7.94
C CYS A 78 -5.43 -9.44 -8.73
N CYS A 79 -6.70 -9.62 -8.37
CA CYS A 79 -7.82 -8.89 -8.95
C CYS A 79 -8.53 -7.98 -7.95
N GLU A 80 -8.28 -8.16 -6.66
CA GLU A 80 -8.84 -7.35 -5.58
C GLU A 80 -7.76 -6.85 -4.61
N PHE A 81 -8.09 -5.88 -3.78
CA PHE A 81 -7.22 -5.40 -2.72
C PHE A 81 -7.98 -5.11 -1.43
N THR A 82 -7.26 -5.15 -0.32
CA THR A 82 -7.69 -4.62 0.97
C THR A 82 -6.70 -3.57 1.47
N VAL A 83 -7.12 -2.78 2.46
CA VAL A 83 -6.26 -1.90 3.25
C VAL A 83 -6.57 -2.13 4.73
N ASN A 84 -5.53 -2.14 5.54
CA ASN A 84 -5.64 -2.27 6.98
C ASN A 84 -6.37 -1.06 7.60
N MET A 85 -7.54 -1.31 8.16
CA MET A 85 -8.37 -0.27 8.79
C MET A 85 -7.90 0.13 10.19
N GLU A 86 -6.95 -0.60 10.78
CA GLU A 86 -6.32 -0.23 12.05
C GLU A 86 -5.24 0.85 11.85
N ASP A 87 -4.68 0.97 10.64
CA ASP A 87 -3.80 2.07 10.25
C ASP A 87 -4.62 3.34 9.95
N ALA A 88 -4.36 4.42 10.68
CA ALA A 88 -5.13 5.64 10.59
C ALA A 88 -5.00 6.38 9.24
N ALA A 89 -3.86 6.25 8.55
CA ALA A 89 -3.65 6.86 7.25
C ALA A 89 -4.39 6.08 6.17
N LEU A 90 -4.29 4.75 6.19
CA LEU A 90 -5.01 3.85 5.27
C LEU A 90 -6.52 3.93 5.46
N ALA A 91 -7.00 3.89 6.71
CA ALA A 91 -8.43 4.02 7.02
C ALA A 91 -8.99 5.36 6.52
N ARG A 92 -8.25 6.45 6.70
CA ARG A 92 -8.63 7.78 6.20
C ARG A 92 -8.66 7.81 4.68
N TRP A 93 -7.63 7.28 4.02
CA TRP A 93 -7.57 7.21 2.57
C TRP A 93 -8.76 6.40 2.02
N TYR A 94 -9.05 5.24 2.61
CA TYR A 94 -10.18 4.39 2.20
C TYR A 94 -11.51 5.12 2.34
N GLY A 95 -11.73 5.83 3.45
CA GLY A 95 -12.94 6.61 3.66
C GLY A 95 -13.16 7.74 2.64
N VAL A 96 -12.09 8.24 2.01
CA VAL A 96 -12.17 9.28 0.96
C VAL A 96 -12.45 8.66 -0.41
N PHE A 97 -11.70 7.63 -0.79
CA PHE A 97 -11.76 7.06 -2.14
C PHE A 97 -12.86 5.99 -2.30
N PHE A 98 -13.25 5.32 -1.21
CA PHE A 98 -14.19 4.21 -1.21
C PHE A 98 -15.24 4.32 -0.07
N PRO A 99 -15.93 5.47 0.10
CA PRO A 99 -16.80 5.74 1.25
C PRO A 99 -18.00 4.79 1.40
N HIS A 100 -18.36 4.06 0.35
CA HIS A 100 -19.50 3.16 0.31
C HIS A 100 -19.14 1.72 -0.10
N SER A 101 -17.86 1.44 -0.29
CA SER A 101 -17.41 0.11 -0.70
C SER A 101 -17.10 -0.75 0.53
N VAL A 102 -17.39 -2.05 0.42
CA VAL A 102 -16.94 -3.06 1.37
C VAL A 102 -15.70 -3.74 0.80
N GLN A 103 -14.72 -4.02 1.66
CA GLN A 103 -13.50 -4.73 1.27
C GLN A 103 -13.74 -6.26 1.17
N PRO A 104 -13.04 -6.99 0.28
CA PRO A 104 -12.03 -6.51 -0.67
C PRO A 104 -12.65 -5.74 -1.85
N VAL A 105 -11.89 -4.83 -2.45
CA VAL A 105 -12.33 -3.99 -3.57
C VAL A 105 -11.60 -4.41 -4.84
N ALA A 106 -12.31 -4.49 -5.97
CA ALA A 106 -11.69 -4.77 -7.26
C ALA A 106 -10.60 -3.73 -7.60
N ILE A 107 -9.40 -4.20 -7.97
CA ILE A 107 -8.27 -3.35 -8.36
C ILE A 107 -8.66 -2.37 -9.48
N LYS A 108 -9.49 -2.83 -10.41
CA LYS A 108 -9.99 -1.99 -11.51
C LYS A 108 -10.70 -0.74 -11.01
N ALA A 109 -11.40 -0.79 -9.87
CA ALA A 109 -12.07 0.38 -9.30
C ALA A 109 -11.09 1.47 -8.87
N LEU A 110 -9.86 1.09 -8.48
CA LEU A 110 -8.81 2.04 -8.09
C LEU A 110 -8.25 2.81 -9.29
N PHE A 111 -8.03 2.14 -10.42
CA PHE A 111 -7.41 2.73 -11.61
C PHE A 111 -8.41 3.29 -12.64
N SER A 112 -9.69 2.92 -12.55
CA SER A 112 -10.73 3.45 -13.44
C SER A 112 -11.28 4.82 -13.03
N GLY A 113 -10.89 5.35 -11.87
CA GLY A 113 -11.36 6.62 -11.31
C GLY A 113 -10.89 7.92 -12.00
N CYS A 114 -10.28 7.85 -13.20
CA CYS A 114 -10.06 9.04 -14.04
C CYS A 114 -11.24 9.26 -14.99
N VAL A 115 -12.42 9.52 -14.45
CA VAL A 115 -13.51 10.22 -15.15
C VAL A 115 -14.19 11.16 -14.16
N HIS A 116 -13.60 12.35 -13.95
CA HIS A 116 -14.29 13.66 -13.95
C HIS A 116 -13.32 14.78 -13.57
#